data_AF-A0A921G3L8-F1
#
_entry.id   AF-A0A921G3L8-F1
#
_cell.length_a   1.000
_cell.length_b   1.000
_cell.length_c   1.000
_cell.angle_alpha   90.00
_cell.angle_beta   90.00
_cell.angle_gamma   90.00
#
_symmetry.space_group_name_H-M   'P 1'
#
loop_
_entity.id
_entity.type
_entity.pdbx_description
1 polymer ?
#
loop_
_entity_poly.entity_id
_entity_poly.type
_entity_poly.pdbx_seq_one_letter_code
_entity_poly.pdbx_strand_id
1 'polypeptide(L)'
;NTPFQFDNIVINGGLLAGWVDQLPEIARSSGESLRTLFPAGGYALYGLSKVFAPIGISYAFYQTAHEDKKAEVAGLMVPVTLTAIIAGVTEPIEFTFLFIAPVLFLVHALLAATFITVVYIIGISGYFTGGLIEMTSYNFLPLGASHWQQYLLLLGVGLIFSGVWYIVFKTMIVKMDLKTPGREADEEEMRLYSKKEYQDSRNKNKLDDPSNDPKVSKESTGDLPKPEGYLQALGGKENIESVTNCVTRLRVTVKNEELVAPESIFKKYGALGLVHKGNNIQIIDGTNVTFTREEFEELL
;
A
#
# COMPACT_ATOMS: atom_id res chain seq x y z
N ASN A 1 10.83 -1.57 -6.35
CA ASN A 1 10.96 -2.84 -7.11
C ASN A 1 10.92 -2.68 -8.62
N THR A 2 10.26 -1.66 -9.18
CA THR A 2 10.13 -1.43 -10.63
C THR A 2 11.45 -1.54 -11.42
N PRO A 3 12.59 -0.99 -10.94
CA PRO A 3 13.86 -1.13 -11.67
C PRO A 3 14.41 -2.57 -11.69
N PHE A 4 14.19 -3.38 -10.66
CA PHE A 4 14.58 -4.80 -10.68
C PHE A 4 13.70 -5.62 -11.63
N GLN A 5 12.44 -5.24 -11.78
CA GLN A 5 11.47 -6.00 -12.57
C GLN A 5 11.61 -5.79 -14.07
N PHE A 6 11.97 -4.57 -14.50
CA PHE A 6 11.89 -4.18 -15.91
C PHE A 6 13.17 -3.55 -16.47
N ASP A 7 14.19 -3.32 -15.64
CA ASP A 7 15.45 -2.68 -16.05
C ASP A 7 16.64 -3.64 -15.86
N ASN A 8 17.79 -3.26 -16.42
CA ASN A 8 18.99 -4.08 -16.51
C ASN A 8 19.83 -4.09 -15.22
N ILE A 9 19.18 -4.14 -14.05
CA ILE A 9 19.86 -4.08 -12.75
C ILE A 9 20.47 -5.43 -12.36
N VAL A 10 19.72 -6.53 -12.53
CA VAL A 10 20.14 -7.88 -12.14
C VAL A 10 20.34 -8.78 -13.36
N ILE A 11 19.48 -8.63 -14.36
CA ILE A 11 19.50 -9.37 -15.62
C ILE A 11 19.04 -8.43 -16.74
N ASN A 12 19.57 -8.60 -17.94
CA ASN A 12 19.12 -7.83 -19.10
C ASN A 12 17.63 -8.06 -19.36
N GLY A 13 16.87 -6.99 -19.53
CA GLY A 13 15.40 -7.01 -19.71
C GLY A 13 14.59 -7.11 -18.42
N GLY A 14 15.25 -7.17 -17.25
CA GLY A 14 14.60 -7.27 -15.95
C GLY A 14 14.15 -8.69 -15.59
N LEU A 15 13.78 -8.88 -14.32
CA LEU A 15 13.48 -10.20 -13.75
C LEU A 15 12.30 -10.91 -14.43
N LEU A 16 11.26 -10.19 -14.85
CA LEU A 16 10.09 -10.81 -15.48
C LEU A 16 10.44 -11.39 -16.85
N ALA A 17 11.04 -10.57 -17.73
CA ALA A 17 11.43 -11.02 -19.06
C ALA A 17 12.46 -12.15 -18.97
N GLY A 18 13.49 -11.97 -18.14
CA GLY A 18 14.52 -12.97 -17.93
C GLY A 18 13.98 -14.31 -17.39
N TRP A 19 12.99 -14.28 -16.51
CA TRP A 19 12.32 -15.51 -16.05
C TRP A 19 11.51 -16.16 -17.16
N VAL A 20 10.67 -15.41 -17.87
CA VAL A 20 9.81 -15.93 -18.94
C VAL A 20 10.64 -16.52 -20.09
N ASP A 21 11.74 -15.89 -20.45
CA ASP A 21 12.62 -16.37 -21.52
C ASP A 21 13.30 -17.72 -21.17
N GLN A 22 13.62 -17.94 -19.90
CA GLN A 22 14.28 -19.17 -19.44
C GLN A 22 13.30 -20.29 -19.04
N LEU A 23 12.02 -19.98 -18.82
CA LEU A 23 11.00 -20.96 -18.41
C LEU A 23 11.00 -22.25 -19.25
N PRO A 24 11.09 -22.23 -20.60
CA PRO A 24 11.09 -23.46 -21.40
C PRO A 24 12.29 -24.38 -21.13
N GLU A 25 13.46 -23.81 -20.83
CA GLU A 25 14.67 -24.57 -20.52
C GLU A 25 14.59 -25.13 -19.09
N ILE A 26 14.19 -24.31 -18.13
CA ILE A 26 13.97 -24.71 -16.73
C ILE A 26 12.93 -25.84 -16.66
N ALA A 27 11.85 -25.76 -17.44
CA ALA A 27 10.81 -26.79 -17.48
C ALA A 27 11.33 -28.17 -17.95
N ARG A 28 12.35 -28.20 -18.82
CA ARG A 28 12.97 -29.43 -19.34
C ARG A 28 14.08 -29.96 -18.45
N SER A 29 14.66 -29.12 -17.60
CA SER A 29 15.63 -29.55 -16.59
C SER A 29 14.97 -30.43 -15.52
N SER A 30 15.76 -31.31 -14.90
CA SER A 30 15.31 -32.12 -13.77
C SER A 30 16.47 -32.35 -12.80
N GLY A 31 16.17 -32.39 -11.50
CA GLY A 31 17.16 -32.69 -10.45
C GLY A 31 17.99 -31.50 -9.95
N GLU A 32 18.12 -30.43 -10.72
CA GLU A 32 18.77 -29.18 -10.27
C GLU A 32 17.78 -28.28 -9.52
N SER A 33 18.28 -27.52 -8.53
CA SER A 33 17.45 -26.58 -7.78
C SER A 33 17.07 -25.36 -8.63
N LEU A 34 15.88 -24.78 -8.41
CA LEU A 34 15.47 -23.58 -9.15
C LEU A 34 16.43 -22.40 -8.92
N ARG A 35 17.07 -22.32 -7.75
CA ARG A 35 18.16 -21.35 -7.50
C ARG A 35 19.35 -21.54 -8.42
N THR A 36 19.73 -22.78 -8.75
CA THR A 36 20.88 -23.05 -9.61
C THR A 36 20.57 -22.67 -11.05
N LEU A 37 19.35 -23.01 -11.49
CA LEU A 37 18.85 -22.72 -12.82
C LEU A 37 18.58 -21.23 -13.03
N PHE A 38 18.07 -20.52 -12.02
CA PHE A 38 17.80 -19.09 -12.07
C PHE A 38 18.15 -18.38 -10.75
N PRO A 39 19.43 -18.05 -10.51
CA PRO A 39 19.86 -17.41 -9.27
C PRO A 39 19.24 -16.02 -9.04
N ALA A 40 18.96 -15.28 -10.12
CA ALA A 40 18.41 -13.94 -10.08
C ALA A 40 16.98 -13.88 -9.50
N GLY A 41 16.24 -14.98 -9.54
CA GLY A 41 14.88 -15.06 -8.98
C GLY A 41 14.82 -14.86 -7.46
N GLY A 42 15.96 -14.93 -6.75
CA GLY A 42 16.05 -14.55 -5.34
C GLY A 42 15.52 -13.14 -5.03
N TYR A 43 15.67 -12.20 -5.98
CA TYR A 43 15.16 -10.83 -5.85
C TYR A 43 13.65 -10.70 -6.12
N ALA A 44 13.03 -11.77 -6.63
CA ALA A 44 11.60 -11.84 -6.95
C ALA A 44 10.83 -12.76 -5.99
N LEU A 45 11.33 -13.00 -4.77
CA LEU A 45 10.66 -13.85 -3.77
C LEU A 45 9.72 -13.12 -2.81
N TYR A 46 9.69 -11.79 -2.84
CA TYR A 46 8.99 -10.97 -1.85
C TYR A 46 7.46 -11.12 -1.85
N GLY A 47 6.86 -11.67 -2.91
CA GLY A 47 5.43 -11.99 -2.97
C GLY A 47 5.05 -13.19 -2.11
N LEU A 48 6.01 -14.04 -1.72
CA LEU A 48 5.74 -15.19 -0.85
C LEU A 48 5.17 -14.76 0.50
N SER A 49 5.69 -13.68 1.11
CA SER A 49 5.14 -13.18 2.37
C SER A 49 3.70 -12.69 2.21
N LYS A 50 3.30 -12.23 1.02
CA LYS A 50 1.92 -11.79 0.75
C LYS A 50 0.90 -12.91 0.79
N VAL A 51 1.34 -14.15 0.59
CA VAL A 51 0.49 -15.35 0.66
C VAL A 51 0.52 -15.94 2.06
N PHE A 52 1.70 -16.12 2.65
CA PHE A 52 1.84 -16.87 3.89
C PHE A 52 1.69 -16.02 5.16
N ALA A 53 2.10 -14.75 5.15
CA ALA A 53 2.01 -13.92 6.35
C ALA A 53 0.56 -13.60 6.77
N PRO A 54 -0.37 -13.25 5.85
CA PRO A 54 -1.76 -12.99 6.20
C PRO A 54 -2.42 -14.11 7.00
N ILE A 55 -2.11 -15.37 6.70
CA ILE A 55 -2.65 -16.54 7.42
C ILE A 55 -2.30 -16.44 8.91
N GLY A 56 -1.02 -16.21 9.23
CA GLY A 56 -0.55 -16.12 10.61
C GLY A 56 -1.03 -14.86 11.32
N ILE A 57 -1.00 -13.72 10.64
CA ILE A 57 -1.37 -12.41 11.20
C ILE A 57 -2.86 -12.38 11.52
N SER A 58 -3.71 -12.75 10.57
CA SER A 58 -5.17 -12.77 10.75
C SER A 58 -5.58 -13.75 11.84
N TYR A 59 -4.92 -14.91 11.93
CA TYR A 59 -5.19 -15.85 13.01
C TYR A 59 -4.73 -15.33 14.39
N ALA A 60 -3.64 -14.56 14.44
CA ALA A 60 -3.21 -13.90 15.67
C ALA A 60 -4.22 -12.84 16.13
N PHE A 61 -4.76 -12.03 15.21
CA PHE A 61 -5.81 -11.06 15.53
C PHE A 61 -7.07 -11.76 16.04
N TYR A 62 -7.56 -12.77 15.33
CA TYR A 62 -8.70 -13.57 15.77
C TYR A 62 -8.51 -14.15 17.18
N GLN A 63 -7.33 -14.73 17.46
CA GLN A 63 -7.07 -15.38 18.74
C GLN A 63 -6.84 -14.42 19.91
N THR A 64 -6.55 -13.15 19.63
CA THR A 64 -6.28 -12.14 20.66
C THR A 64 -7.42 -11.15 20.83
N ALA A 65 -8.44 -11.20 19.97
CA ALA A 65 -9.68 -10.45 20.11
C ALA A 65 -10.47 -10.85 21.37
N HIS A 66 -11.26 -9.92 21.89
CA HIS A 66 -12.25 -10.20 22.93
C HIS A 66 -13.25 -11.26 22.45
N GLU A 67 -13.71 -12.12 23.37
CA GLU A 67 -14.53 -13.30 23.04
C GLU A 67 -15.82 -12.95 22.28
N ASP A 68 -16.45 -11.84 22.64
CA ASP A 68 -17.63 -11.27 22.00
C ASP A 68 -17.35 -10.67 20.61
N LYS A 69 -16.12 -10.23 20.35
CA LYS A 69 -15.69 -9.61 19.08
C LYS A 69 -15.09 -10.62 18.08
N LYS A 70 -14.84 -11.88 18.47
CA LYS A 70 -14.19 -12.89 17.61
C LYS A 70 -14.93 -13.19 16.31
N ALA A 71 -16.26 -13.27 16.34
CA ALA A 71 -17.06 -13.56 15.16
C ALA A 71 -16.94 -12.43 14.12
N GLU A 72 -16.94 -11.19 14.58
CA GLU A 72 -16.75 -9.99 13.75
C GLU A 72 -15.33 -9.93 13.17
N VAL A 73 -14.30 -10.18 13.99
CA VAL A 73 -12.91 -10.26 13.51
C VAL A 73 -12.78 -11.34 12.44
N ALA A 74 -13.38 -12.52 12.61
CA ALA A 74 -13.36 -13.55 11.59
C ALA A 74 -14.06 -13.10 10.29
N GLY A 75 -15.23 -12.45 10.42
CA GLY A 75 -15.98 -11.89 9.30
C GLY A 75 -15.20 -10.85 8.49
N LEU A 76 -14.36 -10.05 9.16
CA LEU A 76 -13.50 -9.05 8.54
C LEU A 76 -12.21 -9.65 7.96
N MET A 77 -11.54 -10.52 8.72
CA MET A 77 -10.21 -11.03 8.38
C MET A 77 -10.25 -12.10 7.28
N VAL A 78 -11.25 -12.98 7.25
CA VAL A 78 -11.29 -14.10 6.29
C VAL A 78 -11.33 -13.60 4.84
N PRO A 79 -12.22 -12.68 4.44
CA PRO A 79 -12.27 -12.19 3.06
C PRO A 79 -10.95 -11.53 2.64
N VAL A 80 -10.39 -10.68 3.50
CA VAL A 80 -9.17 -9.93 3.17
C VAL A 80 -7.94 -10.84 3.15
N THR A 81 -7.87 -11.83 4.04
CA THR A 81 -6.80 -12.86 3.99
C THR A 81 -6.87 -13.64 2.68
N LEU A 82 -8.08 -14.02 2.24
CA LEU A 82 -8.26 -14.71 0.97
C LEU A 82 -7.88 -13.83 -0.22
N THR A 83 -8.28 -12.55 -0.22
CA THR A 83 -7.86 -11.58 -1.24
C THR A 83 -6.35 -11.43 -1.27
N ALA A 84 -5.67 -11.34 -0.13
CA ALA A 84 -4.21 -11.27 -0.05
C ALA A 84 -3.54 -12.52 -0.63
N ILE A 85 -4.03 -13.71 -0.29
CA ILE A 85 -3.51 -14.98 -0.82
C ILE A 85 -3.66 -15.05 -2.35
N ILE A 86 -4.86 -14.72 -2.86
CA ILE A 86 -5.17 -14.89 -4.28
C ILE A 86 -4.51 -13.80 -5.14
N ALA A 87 -4.74 -12.54 -4.77
CA ALA A 87 -4.36 -11.38 -5.58
C ALA A 87 -3.01 -10.77 -5.17
N GLY A 88 -2.50 -11.07 -3.97
CA GLY A 88 -1.27 -10.46 -3.45
C GLY A 88 -1.46 -9.03 -2.96
N VAL A 89 -2.69 -8.65 -2.58
CA VAL A 89 -3.03 -7.34 -2.03
C VAL A 89 -3.11 -7.46 -0.51
N THR A 90 -2.09 -6.99 0.19
CA THR A 90 -1.92 -7.13 1.65
C THR A 90 -2.22 -5.85 2.42
N GLU A 91 -2.34 -4.73 1.71
CA GLU A 91 -2.50 -3.39 2.26
C GLU A 91 -3.61 -3.29 3.30
N PRO A 92 -4.82 -3.87 3.11
CA PRO A 92 -5.87 -3.74 4.11
C PRO A 92 -5.50 -4.40 5.45
N ILE A 93 -4.74 -5.50 5.44
CA ILE A 93 -4.24 -6.16 6.66
C ILE A 93 -3.07 -5.36 7.24
N GLU A 94 -2.11 -4.98 6.40
CA GLU A 94 -0.88 -4.31 6.85
C GLU A 94 -1.13 -2.93 7.45
N PHE A 95 -2.05 -2.16 6.86
CA PHE A 95 -2.40 -0.84 7.38
C PHE A 95 -3.03 -0.89 8.76
N THR A 96 -3.68 -2.01 9.10
CA THR A 96 -4.27 -2.23 10.43
C THR A 96 -3.21 -2.17 11.53
N PHE A 97 -2.02 -2.73 11.32
CA PHE A 97 -0.95 -2.69 12.34
C PHE A 97 0.16 -1.69 12.03
N LEU A 98 0.30 -1.23 10.78
CA LEU A 98 1.26 -0.20 10.41
C LEU A 98 1.06 1.10 11.22
N PHE A 99 -0.20 1.48 11.44
CA PHE A 99 -0.54 2.73 12.11
C PHE A 99 -0.80 2.57 13.61
N ILE A 100 -1.42 1.47 14.03
CA ILE A 100 -1.76 1.23 15.44
C ILE A 100 -0.56 0.69 16.22
N ALA A 101 0.24 -0.18 15.61
CA ALA A 101 1.37 -0.83 16.25
C ALA A 101 2.58 -0.93 15.32
N PRO A 102 3.28 0.19 15.03
CA PRO A 102 4.40 0.24 14.07
C PRO A 102 5.50 -0.81 14.34
N VAL A 103 5.67 -1.22 15.60
CA VAL A 103 6.61 -2.28 15.98
C VAL A 103 6.25 -3.63 15.33
N LEU A 104 4.95 -3.96 15.21
CA LEU A 104 4.51 -5.16 14.49
C LEU A 104 4.89 -5.09 13.01
N PHE A 105 4.88 -3.89 12.41
CA PHE A 105 5.30 -3.72 11.01
C PHE A 105 6.80 -3.93 10.81
N LEU A 106 7.64 -3.43 11.73
CA LEU A 106 9.08 -3.71 11.70
C LEU A 106 9.36 -5.22 11.84
N VAL A 107 8.68 -5.88 12.77
CA VAL A 107 8.83 -7.33 12.95
C VAL A 107 8.30 -8.11 11.75
N HIS A 108 7.19 -7.69 11.16
CA HIS A 108 6.68 -8.26 9.92
C HIS A 108 7.70 -8.21 8.80
N ALA A 109 8.33 -7.05 8.57
CA ALA A 109 9.36 -6.88 7.55
C ALA A 109 10.57 -7.79 7.79
N LEU A 110 11.02 -7.94 9.04
CA LEU A 110 12.12 -8.84 9.42
C LEU A 110 11.76 -10.31 9.21
N LEU A 111 10.54 -10.72 9.57
CA LEU A 111 10.04 -12.08 9.33
C LEU A 111 9.93 -12.37 7.84
N ALA A 112 9.43 -11.42 7.04
CA ALA A 112 9.35 -11.54 5.59
C ALA A 112 10.74 -11.68 4.96
N ALA A 113 11.71 -10.85 5.36
CA ALA A 113 13.10 -10.95 4.90
C ALA A 113 13.74 -12.30 5.26
N THR A 114 13.51 -12.78 6.49
CA THR A 114 14.00 -14.08 6.96
C THR A 114 13.37 -15.22 6.16
N PHE A 115 12.06 -15.16 5.92
CA PHE A 115 11.33 -16.16 5.14
C PHE A 115 11.88 -16.31 3.73
N ILE A 116 11.98 -15.20 2.98
CA ILE A 116 12.49 -15.26 1.60
C ILE A 116 13.96 -15.70 1.56
N THR A 117 14.75 -15.35 2.57
CA THR A 117 16.14 -15.79 2.69
C THR A 117 16.23 -17.30 2.90
N VAL A 118 15.40 -17.87 3.79
CA VAL A 118 15.33 -19.32 4.01
C VAL A 118 14.91 -20.04 2.74
N VAL A 119 13.85 -19.56 2.07
CA VAL A 119 13.36 -20.13 0.80
C VAL A 119 14.47 -20.13 -0.26
N TYR A 120 15.23 -19.04 -0.37
CA TYR A 120 16.36 -18.97 -1.30
C TYR A 120 17.50 -19.93 -0.91
N ILE A 121 17.85 -20.03 0.38
CA ILE A 121 18.94 -20.91 0.86
C ILE A 121 18.65 -22.38 0.57
N ILE A 122 17.39 -22.81 0.71
CA ILE A 122 16.96 -24.19 0.42
C ILE A 122 16.79 -24.49 -1.08
N GLY A 123 17.14 -23.53 -1.94
CA GLY A 123 17.29 -23.75 -3.39
C GLY A 123 16.08 -23.37 -4.23
N ILE A 124 15.06 -22.74 -3.64
CA ILE A 124 13.88 -22.27 -4.38
C ILE A 124 14.16 -20.86 -4.90
N SER A 125 13.87 -20.66 -6.19
CA SER A 125 13.97 -19.37 -6.88
C SER A 125 12.89 -19.32 -7.96
N GLY A 126 12.53 -18.13 -8.40
CA GLY A 126 11.54 -17.95 -9.46
C GLY A 126 10.88 -16.58 -9.39
N TYR A 127 9.77 -16.43 -10.08
CA TYR A 127 9.05 -15.16 -10.17
C TYR A 127 7.84 -15.15 -9.23
N PHE A 128 8.06 -14.80 -7.97
CA PHE A 128 7.06 -14.82 -6.90
C PHE A 128 6.81 -13.42 -6.35
N THR A 129 6.23 -12.51 -7.14
CA THR A 129 6.12 -11.08 -6.78
C THR A 129 4.71 -10.64 -6.36
N GLY A 130 3.70 -11.34 -6.87
CA GLY A 130 2.27 -11.14 -6.62
C GLY A 130 1.67 -12.21 -5.70
N GLY A 131 0.37 -12.46 -5.86
CA GLY A 131 -0.36 -13.52 -5.16
C GLY A 131 -0.40 -14.84 -5.93
N LEU A 132 -1.24 -15.76 -5.47
CA LEU A 132 -1.33 -17.13 -5.99
C LEU A 132 -1.62 -17.19 -7.50
N ILE A 133 -2.38 -16.24 -8.05
CA ILE A 133 -2.64 -16.18 -9.50
C ILE A 133 -1.33 -16.03 -10.28
N GLU A 134 -0.50 -15.05 -9.94
CA GLU A 134 0.79 -14.81 -10.60
C GLU A 134 1.74 -15.98 -10.39
N MET A 135 1.84 -16.47 -9.15
CA MET A 135 2.71 -17.60 -8.81
C MET A 135 2.34 -18.85 -9.62
N THR A 136 1.05 -19.09 -9.82
CA THR A 136 0.55 -20.21 -10.61
C THR A 136 0.92 -20.04 -12.08
N SER A 137 0.64 -18.86 -12.66
CA SER A 137 0.90 -18.58 -14.07
C SER A 137 2.38 -18.65 -14.44
N TYR A 138 3.25 -18.08 -13.60
CA TYR A 138 4.68 -17.98 -13.92
C TYR A 138 5.54 -19.08 -13.31
N ASN A 139 5.05 -19.90 -12.37
CA ASN A 139 5.88 -20.92 -11.72
C ASN A 139 5.18 -22.28 -11.69
N PHE A 140 4.06 -22.40 -10.97
CA PHE A 140 3.50 -23.72 -10.67
C PHE A 140 2.98 -24.45 -11.90
N LEU A 141 2.30 -23.76 -12.80
CA LEU A 141 1.75 -24.38 -14.00
C LEU A 141 2.85 -24.77 -15.01
N PRO A 142 3.81 -23.88 -15.37
CA PRO A 142 4.86 -24.25 -16.33
C PRO A 142 5.87 -25.27 -15.80
N LEU A 143 6.16 -25.27 -14.50
CA LEU A 143 7.24 -26.06 -13.90
C LEU A 143 6.75 -27.21 -13.01
N GLY A 144 5.43 -27.34 -12.82
CA GLY A 144 4.85 -28.34 -11.92
C GLY A 144 5.18 -29.79 -12.31
N ALA A 145 5.40 -30.08 -13.59
CA ALA A 145 5.76 -31.44 -14.01
C ALA A 145 7.20 -31.84 -13.59
N SER A 146 8.15 -30.90 -13.67
CA SER A 146 9.59 -31.16 -13.43
C SER A 146 10.09 -30.75 -12.04
N HIS A 147 9.40 -29.82 -11.36
CA HIS A 147 9.87 -29.20 -10.12
C HIS A 147 8.85 -29.23 -8.96
N TRP A 148 7.81 -30.09 -9.02
CA TRP A 148 6.76 -30.13 -7.97
C TRP A 148 7.29 -30.32 -6.55
N GLN A 149 8.38 -31.06 -6.34
CA GLN A 149 8.95 -31.27 -5.01
C GLN A 149 9.41 -29.96 -4.37
N GLN A 150 9.94 -29.03 -5.17
CA GLN A 150 10.34 -27.71 -4.68
C GLN A 150 9.12 -26.87 -4.27
N TYR A 151 7.99 -27.02 -4.96
CA TYR A 151 6.74 -26.34 -4.59
C TYR A 151 6.05 -26.95 -3.37
N LEU A 152 6.14 -28.27 -3.17
CA LEU A 152 5.73 -28.87 -1.90
C LEU A 152 6.61 -28.43 -0.73
N LEU A 153 7.93 -28.34 -0.96
CA LEU A 153 8.85 -27.80 0.03
C LEU A 153 8.52 -26.33 0.35
N LEU A 154 8.25 -25.52 -0.68
CA LEU A 154 7.81 -24.13 -0.52
C LEU A 154 6.53 -24.04 0.32
N LEU A 155 5.53 -24.86 0.03
CA LEU A 155 4.27 -24.90 0.77
C LEU A 155 4.50 -25.26 2.24
N GLY A 156 5.32 -26.29 2.51
CA GLY A 156 5.66 -26.70 3.87
C GLY A 156 6.37 -25.60 4.65
N VAL A 157 7.41 -24.99 4.09
CA VAL A 157 8.15 -23.89 4.72
C VAL A 157 7.26 -22.66 4.90
N GLY A 158 6.43 -22.34 3.91
CA GLY A 158 5.48 -21.24 3.98
C GLY A 158 4.49 -21.40 5.12
N LEU A 159 3.88 -22.58 5.28
CA LEU A 159 2.96 -22.86 6.40
C LEU A 159 3.65 -22.84 7.77
N ILE A 160 4.90 -23.32 7.85
CA ILE A 160 5.72 -23.19 9.07
C ILE A 160 5.89 -21.71 9.41
N PHE A 161 6.24 -20.88 8.43
CA PHE A 161 6.38 -19.44 8.63
C PHE A 161 5.05 -18.75 8.98
N SER A 162 3.91 -19.18 8.41
CA SER A 162 2.58 -18.72 8.86
C SER A 162 2.37 -19.00 10.36
N GLY A 163 2.79 -20.17 10.84
CA GLY A 163 2.81 -20.50 12.27
C GLY A 163 3.75 -19.60 13.09
N VAL A 164 4.94 -19.30 12.56
CA VAL A 164 5.88 -18.36 13.20
C VAL A 164 5.29 -16.95 13.29
N TRP A 165 4.70 -16.44 12.21
CA TRP A 165 3.98 -15.15 12.22
C TRP A 165 2.91 -15.15 13.29
N TYR A 166 2.07 -16.18 13.36
CA TYR A 166 1.05 -16.31 14.39
C TYR A 166 1.63 -16.22 15.80
N ILE A 167 2.65 -17.03 16.12
CA ILE A 167 3.24 -17.08 17.47
C ILE A 167 3.85 -15.72 17.84
N VAL A 168 4.63 -15.13 16.93
CA VAL A 168 5.31 -13.85 17.16
C VAL A 168 4.29 -12.72 17.34
N PHE A 169 3.32 -12.60 16.43
CA PHE A 169 2.29 -11.56 16.50
C PHE A 169 1.46 -11.71 17.77
N LYS A 170 0.92 -12.90 18.05
CA LYS A 170 0.14 -13.16 19.26
C LYS A 170 0.92 -12.78 20.52
N THR A 171 2.18 -13.18 20.60
CA THR A 171 3.04 -12.89 21.75
C THR A 171 3.22 -11.39 21.95
N MET A 172 3.50 -10.65 20.87
CA MET A 172 3.67 -9.20 20.93
C MET A 172 2.36 -8.47 21.28
N ILE A 173 1.26 -8.87 20.66
CA ILE A 173 -0.08 -8.29 20.90
C ILE A 173 -0.45 -8.42 22.39
N VAL A 174 -0.27 -9.61 22.96
CA VAL A 174 -0.61 -9.86 24.37
C VAL A 174 0.37 -9.19 25.33
N LYS A 175 1.69 -9.27 25.08
CA LYS A 175 2.69 -8.72 26.00
C LYS A 175 2.72 -7.20 26.04
N MET A 176 2.41 -6.54 24.92
CA MET A 176 2.47 -5.09 24.79
C MET A 176 1.08 -4.44 24.83
N ASP A 177 0.03 -5.23 25.10
CA ASP A 177 -1.39 -4.83 25.03
C ASP A 177 -1.74 -4.00 23.79
N LEU A 178 -1.38 -4.50 22.61
CA LEU A 178 -1.62 -3.79 21.36
C LEU A 178 -3.11 -3.82 21.00
N LYS A 179 -3.65 -2.68 20.55
CA LYS A 179 -5.06 -2.50 20.15
C LYS A 179 -5.31 -2.98 18.71
N THR A 180 -5.04 -4.25 18.45
CA THR A 180 -5.36 -4.88 17.15
C THR A 180 -6.88 -5.10 17.00
N PRO A 181 -7.41 -5.42 15.80
CA PRO A 181 -8.85 -5.62 15.60
C PRO A 181 -9.46 -6.56 16.63
N GLY A 182 -10.57 -6.13 17.23
CA GLY A 182 -11.23 -6.86 18.31
C GLY A 182 -10.60 -6.71 19.70
N ARG A 183 -9.59 -5.84 19.87
CA ARG A 183 -9.01 -5.43 21.16
C ARG A 183 -9.18 -3.94 21.47
N GLU A 184 -9.97 -3.25 20.66
CA GLU A 184 -10.36 -1.85 20.83
C GLU A 184 -11.39 -1.71 21.97
N ALA A 185 -11.47 -0.53 22.59
CA ALA A 185 -12.47 -0.25 23.63
C ALA A 185 -13.89 -0.40 23.08
N ASP A 186 -14.89 -0.65 23.94
CA ASP A 186 -16.26 -1.00 23.51
C ASP A 186 -16.97 0.07 22.65
N GLU A 187 -16.47 1.31 22.66
CA GLU A 187 -17.00 2.45 21.88
C GLU A 187 -16.26 2.68 20.55
N GLU A 188 -15.16 1.99 20.29
CA GLU A 188 -14.40 2.09 19.04
C GLU A 188 -14.86 1.03 18.01
N GLU A 189 -15.16 1.50 16.79
CA GLU A 189 -15.63 0.65 15.68
C GLU A 189 -14.48 -0.17 15.06
N MET A 190 -14.61 -1.50 15.10
CA MET A 190 -13.68 -2.45 14.51
C MET A 190 -13.62 -2.28 12.99
N ARG A 191 -12.48 -1.80 12.48
CA ARG A 191 -12.33 -1.51 11.05
C ARG A 191 -10.95 -1.86 10.51
N LEU A 192 -10.90 -2.16 9.22
CA LEU A 192 -9.66 -2.18 8.46
C LEU A 192 -9.30 -0.75 8.10
N TYR A 193 -8.06 -0.36 8.36
CA TYR A 193 -7.61 0.99 8.05
C TYR A 193 -7.18 1.06 6.60
N SER A 194 -7.77 1.94 5.80
CA SER A 194 -7.22 2.32 4.51
C SER A 194 -6.23 3.49 4.65
N LYS A 195 -5.39 3.68 3.63
CA LYS A 195 -4.46 4.82 3.58
C LYS A 195 -5.18 6.18 3.64
N LYS A 196 -6.39 6.25 3.08
CA LYS A 196 -7.21 7.48 3.05
C LYS A 196 -7.74 7.80 4.45
N GLU A 197 -8.31 6.82 5.13
CA GLU A 197 -8.86 6.98 6.49
C GLU A 197 -7.79 7.29 7.55
N TYR A 198 -6.56 6.77 7.39
CA TYR A 198 -5.43 7.17 8.23
C TYR A 198 -5.10 8.67 8.07
N GLN A 199 -5.08 9.17 6.84
CA GLN A 199 -4.82 10.59 6.58
C GLN A 199 -5.91 11.47 7.19
N ASP A 200 -7.16 11.00 7.15
CA ASP A 200 -8.32 11.70 7.71
C ASP A 200 -8.32 11.69 9.25
N SER A 201 -7.97 10.58 9.91
CA SER A 201 -7.85 10.49 11.37
C SER A 201 -6.67 11.31 11.93
N ARG A 202 -5.56 11.38 11.20
CA ARG A 202 -4.42 12.25 11.57
C ARG A 202 -4.72 13.73 11.41
N ASN A 203 -5.66 14.09 10.54
CA ASN A 203 -6.13 15.47 10.39
C ASN A 203 -7.14 15.84 11.49
N LYS A 204 -7.95 14.89 11.98
CA LYS A 204 -8.81 15.09 13.16
C LYS A 204 -8.02 15.24 14.46
N ASN A 205 -7.02 14.38 14.71
CA ASN A 205 -6.19 14.45 15.92
C ASN A 205 -5.20 15.64 15.96
N LYS A 206 -5.08 16.42 14.88
CA LYS A 206 -4.31 17.68 14.85
C LYS A 206 -5.09 18.89 15.38
N LEU A 207 -6.37 18.73 15.74
CA LEU A 207 -7.19 19.81 16.29
C LEU A 207 -7.12 19.91 17.83
N ASP A 208 -6.59 18.89 18.53
CA ASP A 208 -6.69 18.78 20.00
C ASP A 208 -5.34 18.67 20.78
N ASP A 209 -4.18 18.89 20.14
CA ASP A 209 -2.88 18.91 20.85
C ASP A 209 -2.18 20.29 20.74
N PRO A 210 -2.03 21.06 21.84
CA PRO A 210 -1.38 22.37 21.83
C PRO A 210 0.15 22.36 21.75
N SER A 211 0.83 21.21 21.60
CA SER A 211 2.29 21.19 21.76
C SER A 211 3.04 20.11 20.97
N ASN A 212 3.24 20.34 19.67
CA ASN A 212 4.59 20.36 19.10
C ASN A 212 4.57 20.65 17.60
N ASP A 213 5.20 21.77 17.25
CA ASP A 213 5.47 22.23 15.91
C ASP A 213 6.75 21.56 15.37
N PRO A 214 6.76 21.12 14.10
CA PRO A 214 7.87 21.49 13.25
C PRO A 214 7.35 22.23 12.02
N LYS A 215 7.35 23.55 12.14
CA LYS A 215 7.44 24.60 11.12
C LYS A 215 7.24 24.12 9.67
N VAL A 216 5.99 24.16 9.22
CA VAL A 216 5.63 24.73 7.91
C VAL A 216 4.35 25.53 8.14
N SER A 217 4.48 26.85 8.02
CA SER A 217 3.46 27.88 8.23
C SER A 217 2.05 27.49 7.74
N LYS A 218 1.17 27.11 8.68
CA LYS A 218 -0.28 27.26 8.54
C LYS A 218 -0.63 28.70 8.94
N GLU A 219 -0.63 29.60 7.96
CA GLU A 219 -1.46 30.80 8.01
C GLU A 219 -2.54 30.64 6.95
N SER A 220 -3.63 29.96 7.33
CA SER A 220 -4.91 30.11 6.64
C SER A 220 -5.55 31.38 7.18
N THR A 221 -5.19 32.52 6.59
CA THR A 221 -5.85 33.81 6.80
C THR A 221 -6.61 34.18 5.54
N GLY A 222 -7.67 33.44 5.28
CA GLY A 222 -8.72 33.83 4.37
C GLY A 222 -10.02 33.34 4.97
N ASP A 223 -10.96 34.24 5.28
CA ASP A 223 -12.25 33.93 5.91
C ASP A 223 -13.18 33.04 5.06
N LEU A 224 -12.67 32.45 3.97
CA LEU A 224 -13.41 31.68 2.98
C LEU A 224 -12.91 30.23 2.96
N PRO A 225 -13.81 29.24 2.77
CA PRO A 225 -13.40 27.87 2.54
C PRO A 225 -12.56 27.75 1.25
N LYS A 226 -11.83 26.65 1.16
CA LYS A 226 -10.73 26.46 0.19
C LYS A 226 -11.17 26.55 -1.28
N PRO A 227 -12.29 25.93 -1.72
CA PRO A 227 -12.80 26.10 -3.08
C PRO A 227 -13.16 27.55 -3.43
N GLU A 228 -13.80 28.28 -2.52
CA GLU A 228 -14.20 29.68 -2.68
C GLU A 228 -12.98 30.60 -2.75
N GLY A 229 -11.98 30.32 -1.91
CA GLY A 229 -10.69 31.03 -1.94
C GLY A 229 -9.95 30.83 -3.25
N TYR A 230 -9.94 29.60 -3.80
CA TYR A 230 -9.39 29.34 -5.13
C TYR A 230 -10.18 30.04 -6.23
N LEU A 231 -11.52 30.02 -6.15
CA LEU A 231 -12.37 30.66 -7.15
C LEU A 231 -12.13 32.17 -7.20
N GLN A 232 -12.03 32.81 -6.03
CA GLN A 232 -11.70 34.22 -5.92
C GLN A 232 -10.29 34.50 -6.45
N ALA A 233 -9.30 33.68 -6.09
CA ALA A 233 -7.93 33.82 -6.55
C ALA A 233 -7.77 33.58 -8.07
N LEU A 234 -8.69 32.85 -8.71
CA LEU A 234 -8.73 32.65 -10.15
C LEU A 234 -9.45 33.78 -10.91
N GLY A 235 -9.92 34.82 -10.24
CA GLY A 235 -10.64 35.94 -10.87
C GLY A 235 -12.17 35.76 -10.90
N GLY A 236 -12.70 34.81 -10.14
CA GLY A 236 -14.15 34.56 -10.00
C GLY A 236 -14.74 33.64 -11.08
N LYS A 237 -16.01 33.27 -10.88
CA LYS A 237 -16.78 32.33 -11.72
C LYS A 237 -16.76 32.67 -13.21
N GLU A 238 -16.90 33.96 -13.54
CA GLU A 238 -16.92 34.42 -14.94
C GLU A 238 -15.60 34.17 -15.68
N ASN A 239 -14.49 34.06 -14.96
CA ASN A 239 -13.17 33.81 -15.54
C ASN A 239 -12.89 32.32 -15.77
N ILE A 240 -13.74 31.41 -15.32
CA ILE A 240 -13.51 29.97 -15.46
C ILE A 240 -14.10 29.47 -16.79
N GLU A 241 -13.30 28.74 -17.56
CA GLU A 241 -13.74 28.07 -18.79
C GLU A 241 -13.98 26.58 -18.57
N SER A 242 -13.07 25.90 -17.87
CA SER A 242 -13.25 24.50 -17.49
C SER A 242 -12.42 24.13 -16.27
N VAL A 243 -12.88 23.12 -15.54
CA VAL A 243 -12.17 22.55 -14.39
C VAL A 243 -12.10 21.03 -14.52
N THR A 244 -10.92 20.48 -14.25
CA THR A 244 -10.65 19.04 -14.18
C THR A 244 -9.64 18.78 -13.07
N ASN A 245 -9.40 17.53 -12.70
CA ASN A 245 -8.36 17.17 -11.73
C ASN A 245 -7.53 15.96 -12.16
N CYS A 246 -6.34 15.87 -11.60
CA CYS A 246 -5.50 14.66 -11.61
C CYS A 246 -5.50 14.03 -10.21
N VAL A 247 -4.44 13.28 -9.88
CA VAL A 247 -4.27 12.67 -8.55
C VAL A 247 -3.98 13.72 -7.47
N THR A 248 -3.26 14.81 -7.80
CA THR A 248 -2.83 15.81 -6.80
C THR A 248 -3.00 17.28 -7.23
N ARG A 249 -3.59 17.53 -8.40
CA ARG A 249 -3.66 18.87 -8.99
C ARG A 249 -5.05 19.16 -9.54
N LEU A 250 -5.56 20.35 -9.22
CA LEU A 250 -6.76 20.92 -9.81
C LEU A 250 -6.29 21.70 -11.05
N ARG A 251 -6.81 21.34 -12.20
CA ARG A 251 -6.48 21.96 -13.49
C ARG A 251 -7.65 22.83 -13.90
N VAL A 252 -7.39 24.12 -14.00
CA VAL A 252 -8.39 25.11 -14.34
C VAL A 252 -7.94 25.84 -15.59
N THR A 253 -8.79 25.89 -16.60
CA THR A 253 -8.62 26.76 -17.75
C THR A 253 -9.38 28.05 -17.49
N VAL A 254 -8.69 29.18 -17.56
CA VAL A 254 -9.26 30.51 -17.34
C VAL A 254 -9.38 31.29 -18.66
N LYS A 255 -10.34 32.22 -18.74
CA LYS A 255 -10.52 33.07 -19.93
C LYS A 255 -9.47 34.16 -20.01
N ASN A 256 -9.09 34.75 -18.87
CA ASN A 256 -8.08 35.79 -18.76
C ASN A 256 -7.09 35.45 -17.62
N GLU A 257 -5.83 35.22 -17.99
CA GLU A 257 -4.75 34.93 -17.03
C GLU A 257 -4.37 36.12 -16.14
N GLU A 258 -4.60 37.36 -16.58
CA GLU A 258 -4.21 38.56 -15.82
C GLU A 258 -5.04 38.76 -14.54
N LEU A 259 -6.20 38.11 -14.46
CA LEU A 259 -7.08 38.13 -13.29
C LEU A 259 -6.68 37.10 -12.22
N VAL A 260 -5.70 36.23 -12.52
CA VAL A 260 -5.25 35.19 -11.61
C VAL A 260 -4.27 35.78 -10.60
N ALA A 261 -4.57 35.58 -9.31
CA ALA A 261 -3.77 36.06 -8.20
C ALA A 261 -2.39 35.35 -8.13
N PRO A 262 -1.39 35.93 -7.45
CA PRO A 262 -0.10 35.27 -7.26
C PRO A 262 -0.22 34.01 -6.38
N GLU A 263 0.73 33.07 -6.54
CA GLU A 263 0.79 31.80 -5.79
C GLU A 263 0.66 31.98 -4.26
N SER A 264 1.13 33.10 -3.72
CA SER A 264 1.01 33.42 -2.29
C SER A 264 -0.43 33.44 -1.80
N ILE A 265 -1.39 33.86 -2.63
CA ILE A 265 -2.82 33.87 -2.30
C ILE A 265 -3.39 32.44 -2.29
N PHE A 266 -3.03 31.62 -3.28
CA PHE A 266 -3.42 30.21 -3.31
C PHE A 266 -2.89 29.42 -2.11
N LYS A 267 -1.65 29.73 -1.68
CA LYS A 267 -1.07 29.13 -0.47
C LYS A 267 -1.83 29.50 0.81
N LYS A 268 -2.38 30.71 0.91
CA LYS A 268 -3.25 31.10 2.04
C LYS A 268 -4.50 30.24 2.14
N TYR A 269 -5.02 29.75 1.01
CA TYR A 269 -6.18 28.86 0.97
C TYR A 269 -5.80 27.37 1.04
N GLY A 270 -4.52 27.04 1.20
CA GLY A 270 -4.06 25.67 1.41
C GLY A 270 -3.49 24.95 0.18
N ALA A 271 -3.20 25.67 -0.90
CA ALA A 271 -2.45 25.11 -2.02
C ALA A 271 -0.99 24.83 -1.62
N LEU A 272 -0.43 23.72 -2.10
CA LEU A 272 0.98 23.39 -1.91
C LEU A 272 1.88 24.13 -2.92
N GLY A 273 1.30 24.53 -4.05
CA GLY A 273 1.98 25.30 -5.09
C GLY A 273 1.08 25.56 -6.28
N LEU A 274 1.56 26.40 -7.20
CA LEU A 274 0.84 26.79 -8.40
C LEU A 274 1.74 26.61 -9.63
N VAL A 275 1.21 26.08 -10.72
CA VAL A 275 1.87 26.04 -12.03
C VAL A 275 1.06 26.86 -13.00
N HIS A 276 1.69 27.89 -13.58
CA HIS A 276 1.07 28.82 -14.51
C HIS A 276 1.57 28.57 -15.94
N LYS A 277 0.67 28.29 -16.89
CA LYS A 277 1.00 28.07 -18.31
C LYS A 277 -0.04 28.71 -19.22
N GLY A 278 0.11 30.02 -19.45
CA GLY A 278 -0.93 30.79 -20.12
C GLY A 278 -2.23 30.74 -19.32
N ASN A 279 -3.34 30.57 -20.04
CA ASN A 279 -4.67 30.33 -19.50
C ASN A 279 -4.85 28.99 -18.75
N ASN A 280 -3.84 28.11 -18.69
CA ASN A 280 -3.92 26.84 -17.97
C ASN A 280 -3.25 26.94 -16.60
N ILE A 281 -4.06 26.93 -15.55
CA ILE A 281 -3.62 27.02 -14.16
C ILE A 281 -3.69 25.64 -13.52
N GLN A 282 -2.59 25.20 -12.87
CA GLN A 282 -2.60 23.98 -12.06
C GLN A 282 -2.33 24.32 -10.61
N ILE A 283 -3.33 24.12 -9.76
CA ILE A 283 -3.24 24.29 -8.32
C ILE A 283 -2.85 22.93 -7.74
N ILE A 284 -1.70 22.85 -7.07
CA ILE A 284 -1.22 21.62 -6.43
C ILE A 284 -1.94 21.50 -5.09
N ASP A 285 -2.95 20.64 -5.05
CA ASP A 285 -3.92 20.58 -3.97
C ASP A 285 -3.74 19.39 -3.03
N GLY A 286 -2.90 18.42 -3.43
CA GLY A 286 -2.70 17.18 -2.70
C GLY A 286 -3.78 16.14 -3.00
N THR A 287 -3.84 15.09 -2.18
CA THR A 287 -4.62 13.87 -2.46
C THR A 287 -6.14 14.05 -2.39
N ASN A 288 -6.64 15.20 -1.89
CA ASN A 288 -8.06 15.49 -1.74
C ASN A 288 -8.65 16.27 -2.93
N VAL A 289 -7.89 16.41 -4.01
CA VAL A 289 -8.24 17.28 -5.13
C VAL A 289 -9.55 16.92 -5.84
N THR A 290 -10.00 15.66 -5.76
CA THR A 290 -11.30 15.24 -6.30
C THR A 290 -12.46 15.89 -5.56
N PHE A 291 -12.37 15.95 -4.22
CA PHE A 291 -13.39 16.60 -3.38
C PHE A 291 -13.39 18.10 -3.59
N THR A 292 -12.20 18.72 -3.61
CA THR A 292 -12.07 20.16 -3.91
C THR A 292 -12.59 20.49 -5.31
N ARG A 293 -12.45 19.60 -6.30
CA ARG A 293 -13.05 19.79 -7.64
C ARG A 293 -14.57 19.72 -7.59
N GLU A 294 -15.15 18.78 -6.85
CA GLU A 294 -16.61 18.65 -6.69
C GLU A 294 -17.21 19.92 -6.07
N GLU A 295 -16.69 20.38 -4.94
CA GLU A 295 -17.15 21.63 -4.30
C GLU A 295 -16.90 22.84 -5.19
N PHE A 296 -15.76 22.90 -5.89
CA PHE A 296 -15.45 24.01 -6.80
C PHE A 296 -16.45 24.06 -7.97
N GLU A 297 -16.88 22.92 -8.51
CA GLU A 297 -17.90 22.87 -9.57
C GLU A 297 -19.28 23.32 -9.09
N GLU A 298 -19.64 23.07 -7.83
CA GLU A 298 -20.91 23.56 -7.27
C GLU A 298 -20.95 25.09 -7.15
N LEU A 299 -19.78 25.74 -7.09
CA LEU A 299 -19.64 27.20 -7.07
C LEU A 299 -19.68 27.84 -8.48
N LEU A 300 -19.53 27.04 -9.54
CA LEU A 300 -19.59 27.48 -10.96
C LEU A 300 -21.01 27.49 -11.51
#